data_AF-A0A2V8H1U4-F1
#
_entry.id   AF-A0A2V8H1U4-F1
#
_cell.length_a   1.000
_cell.length_b   1.000
_cell.length_c   1.000
_cell.angle_alpha   90.00
_cell.angle_beta   90.00
_cell.angle_gamma   90.00
#
_symmetry.space_group_name_H-M   'P 1'
#
loop_
_entity.id
_entity.type
_entity.pdbx_description
1 polymer ?
#
loop_
_entity_poly.entity_id
_entity_poly.type
_entity_poly.pdbx_seq_one_letter_code
_entity_poly.pdbx_strand_id
1 'polypeptide(L)'
;MNMNTSKKQEGFVIAVLAIVLLALVGFLALAVDIGVLYSARTSAQGVADAAALAGAFTFINDTKSPQPQTASDNALQVALNNSILGQPVAAGDVNVNVDTANRRVTVDVQSTQNTYFARALGVQTANVG
;
A
#
# COMPACT_ATOMS: atom_id res chain seq x y z
N MET A 1 22.67 -10.80 -62.75
CA MET A 1 21.97 -9.61 -62.20
C MET A 1 21.53 -9.98 -60.78
N ASN A 2 22.39 -9.76 -59.77
CA ASN A 2 22.10 -10.15 -58.39
C ASN A 2 21.37 -9.00 -57.69
N MET A 3 20.09 -9.21 -57.40
CA MET A 3 19.29 -8.29 -56.61
C MET A 3 19.64 -8.46 -55.14
N ASN A 4 20.35 -7.47 -54.57
CA ASN A 4 20.60 -7.37 -53.13
C ASN A 4 19.27 -7.23 -52.37
N THR A 5 18.85 -8.31 -51.71
CA THR A 5 17.63 -8.38 -50.86
C THR A 5 17.86 -7.88 -49.42
N SER A 6 19.11 -7.62 -49.02
CA SER A 6 19.50 -7.26 -47.64
C SER A 6 18.83 -5.99 -47.11
N LYS A 7 18.51 -5.01 -47.97
CA LYS A 7 17.91 -3.73 -47.55
C LYS A 7 16.47 -3.85 -47.01
N LYS A 8 15.78 -4.97 -47.26
CA LYS A 8 14.40 -5.17 -46.77
C LYS A 8 14.33 -5.66 -45.32
N GLN A 9 15.40 -6.22 -44.77
CA GLN A 9 15.39 -6.83 -43.43
C GLN A 9 15.80 -5.84 -42.32
N GLU A 10 16.63 -4.83 -42.62
CA GLU A 10 17.10 -3.86 -41.62
C GLU A 10 15.97 -2.98 -41.04
N GLY A 11 14.97 -2.61 -41.85
CA GLY A 11 13.80 -1.84 -41.38
C GLY A 11 12.85 -2.63 -40.49
N PHE A 12 12.77 -3.95 -40.69
CA PHE A 12 11.90 -4.83 -39.89
C PHE A 12 12.41 -4.97 -38.45
N VAL A 13 13.73 -5.07 -38.27
CA VAL A 13 14.35 -5.18 -36.93
C VAL A 13 14.02 -3.94 -36.09
N ILE A 14 14.12 -2.75 -36.68
CA ILE A 14 13.79 -1.49 -35.99
C ILE A 14 12.30 -1.46 -35.58
N ALA A 15 11.39 -1.90 -36.46
CA ALA A 15 9.97 -1.96 -36.15
C ALA A 15 9.65 -2.93 -35.00
N VAL A 16 10.22 -4.13 -35.03
CA VAL A 16 10.04 -5.13 -33.95
C VAL A 16 10.63 -4.63 -32.64
N LEU A 17 11.85 -4.05 -32.68
CA LEU A 17 12.49 -3.47 -31.50
C LEU A 17 11.63 -2.39 -30.86
N ALA A 18 11.05 -1.49 -31.66
CA ALA A 18 10.17 -0.42 -31.17
C ALA A 18 8.94 -0.99 -30.44
N ILE A 19 8.31 -2.03 -30.99
CA ILE A 19 7.14 -2.69 -30.38
C ILE A 19 7.54 -3.37 -29.06
N VAL A 20 8.68 -4.08 -29.03
CA VAL A 20 9.16 -4.74 -27.81
C VAL A 20 9.51 -3.74 -26.72
N LEU A 21 10.19 -2.64 -27.06
CA LEU A 21 10.49 -1.59 -26.10
C LEU A 21 9.23 -0.95 -25.53
N LEU A 22 8.21 -0.71 -26.36
CA LEU A 22 6.93 -0.20 -25.90
C LEU A 22 6.26 -1.18 -24.91
N ALA A 23 6.28 -2.48 -25.21
CA ALA A 23 5.76 -3.50 -24.30
C ALA A 23 6.53 -3.54 -22.97
N LEU A 24 7.86 -3.46 -23.00
CA LEU A 24 8.70 -3.45 -21.80
C LEU A 24 8.43 -2.22 -20.92
N VAL A 25 8.24 -1.04 -21.52
CA VAL A 25 7.86 0.17 -20.77
C VAL A 25 6.47 0.00 -20.14
N GLY A 26 5.54 -0.65 -20.83
CA GLY A 26 4.22 -0.99 -20.26
C GLY A 26 4.32 -1.91 -19.04
N PHE A 27 5.19 -2.93 -19.08
CA PHE A 27 5.43 -3.79 -17.92
C PHE A 27 6.14 -3.06 -16.78
N LEU A 28 7.10 -2.19 -17.09
CA LEU A 28 7.78 -1.35 -16.09
C LEU A 28 6.79 -0.45 -15.35
N ALA A 29 5.88 0.19 -16.08
CA ALA A 29 4.83 1.03 -15.53
C ALA A 29 3.97 0.27 -14.51
N LEU A 30 3.53 -0.93 -14.87
CA LEU A 30 2.75 -1.81 -14.00
C LEU A 30 3.55 -2.25 -12.77
N ALA A 31 4.83 -2.58 -12.94
CA ALA A 31 5.71 -2.97 -11.85
C ALA A 31 5.89 -1.83 -10.81
N VAL A 32 6.01 -0.58 -11.27
CA VAL A 32 6.11 0.59 -10.38
C VAL A 32 4.83 0.79 -9.58
N ASP A 33 3.66 0.78 -10.22
CA ASP A 33 2.39 0.97 -9.52
C ASP A 33 2.16 -0.11 -8.46
N ILE A 34 2.39 -1.38 -8.81
CA ILE A 34 2.29 -2.49 -7.85
C ILE A 34 3.31 -2.32 -6.72
N GLY A 35 4.55 -1.95 -7.03
CA GLY A 35 5.59 -1.73 -6.02
C GLY A 35 5.19 -0.69 -4.97
N VAL A 36 4.59 0.42 -5.41
CA VAL A 36 4.08 1.46 -4.50
C VAL A 36 2.97 0.92 -3.61
N LEU A 37 1.98 0.22 -4.18
CA LEU A 37 0.85 -0.32 -3.42
C LEU A 37 1.30 -1.37 -2.38
N TYR A 38 2.24 -2.26 -2.74
CA TYR A 38 2.81 -3.21 -1.80
C TYR A 38 3.60 -2.53 -0.68
N SER A 39 4.39 -1.50 -1.01
CA SER A 39 5.12 -0.72 -0.01
C SER A 39 4.17 -0.04 0.97
N ALA A 40 3.09 0.58 0.47
CA ALA A 40 2.05 1.18 1.29
C ALA A 40 1.36 0.16 2.18
N ARG A 41 1.08 -1.04 1.67
CA ARG A 41 0.50 -2.13 2.45
C ARG A 41 1.39 -2.55 3.61
N THR A 42 2.68 -2.78 3.37
CA THR A 42 3.64 -3.12 4.43
C THR A 42 3.75 -2.00 5.46
N SER A 43 3.75 -0.74 5.01
CA SER A 43 3.77 0.42 5.90
C SER A 43 2.49 0.51 6.75
N ALA A 44 1.32 0.28 6.17
CA ALA A 44 0.03 0.27 6.88
C ALA A 44 -0.04 -0.86 7.92
N GLN A 45 0.47 -2.04 7.59
CA GLN A 45 0.59 -3.16 8.55
C GLN A 45 1.46 -2.79 9.76
N GLY A 46 2.60 -2.12 9.54
CA GLY A 46 3.43 -1.65 10.65
C GLY A 46 2.70 -0.65 11.57
N VAL A 47 1.86 0.22 11.01
CA VAL A 47 1.00 1.12 11.81
C VAL A 47 -0.04 0.32 12.59
N ALA A 48 -0.73 -0.62 11.94
CA ALA A 48 -1.73 -1.46 12.57
C ALA A 48 -1.15 -2.28 13.73
N ASP A 49 0.02 -2.88 13.55
CA ASP A 49 0.71 -3.68 14.58
C ASP A 49 1.11 -2.81 15.78
N ALA A 50 1.66 -1.62 15.53
CA ALA A 50 2.01 -0.68 16.58
C ALA A 50 0.78 -0.21 17.37
N ALA A 51 -0.31 0.10 16.68
CA ALA A 51 -1.57 0.50 17.27
C ALA A 51 -2.22 -0.63 18.09
N ALA A 52 -2.27 -1.84 17.53
CA ALA A 52 -2.81 -3.01 18.22
C ALA A 52 -2.02 -3.35 19.48
N LEU A 53 -0.69 -3.29 19.41
CA LEU A 53 0.18 -3.48 20.58
C LEU A 53 -0.07 -2.42 21.65
N ALA A 54 -0.18 -1.15 21.27
CA ALA A 54 -0.45 -0.06 22.20
C ALA A 54 -1.80 -0.23 22.91
N GLY A 55 -2.86 -0.58 22.17
CA GLY A 55 -4.16 -0.90 22.75
C GLY A 55 -4.09 -2.11 23.68
N ALA A 56 -3.45 -3.20 23.24
CA ALA A 56 -3.32 -4.43 24.04
C ALA A 56 -2.51 -4.21 25.33
N PHE A 57 -1.48 -3.36 25.28
CA PHE A 57 -0.63 -3.05 26.44
C PHE A 57 -1.41 -2.42 27.60
N THR A 58 -2.53 -1.74 27.32
CA THR A 58 -3.40 -1.16 28.36
C THR A 58 -4.01 -2.22 29.29
N PHE A 59 -4.23 -3.45 28.82
CA PHE A 59 -4.73 -4.55 29.65
C PHE A 59 -3.70 -5.07 30.66
N ILE A 60 -2.41 -4.79 30.44
CA ILE A 60 -1.31 -5.24 31.29
C ILE A 60 -0.83 -4.11 32.19
N ASN A 61 -0.64 -2.92 31.63
CA ASN A 61 -0.02 -1.79 32.31
C ASN A 61 -0.96 -1.05 33.28
N ASP A 62 -2.27 -1.06 33.01
CA ASP A 62 -3.25 -0.49 33.92
C ASP A 62 -4.53 -1.33 33.97
N THR A 63 -4.54 -2.27 34.91
CA THR A 63 -5.67 -3.20 35.11
C THR A 63 -6.93 -2.55 35.68
N LYS A 64 -6.87 -1.29 36.10
CA LYS A 64 -8.01 -0.54 36.66
C LYS A 64 -8.65 0.43 35.67
N SER A 65 -7.99 0.69 34.55
CA SER A 65 -8.51 1.57 33.50
C SER A 65 -9.79 1.01 32.85
N PRO A 66 -10.76 1.88 32.49
CA PRO A 66 -12.01 1.46 31.87
C PRO A 66 -11.78 0.93 30.45
N GLN A 67 -11.99 -0.37 30.26
CA GLN A 67 -11.95 -1.03 28.96
C GLN A 67 -13.38 -1.17 28.39
N PRO A 68 -13.58 -1.02 27.06
CA PRO A 68 -12.58 -0.99 25.99
C PRO A 68 -12.01 0.40 25.65
N GLN A 69 -12.56 1.48 26.22
CA GLN A 69 -12.29 2.84 25.75
C GLN A 69 -10.80 3.20 25.81
N THR A 70 -10.13 2.87 26.92
CA THR A 70 -8.69 3.15 27.06
C THR A 70 -7.85 2.42 26.00
N ALA A 71 -8.15 1.15 25.68
CA ALA A 71 -7.46 0.42 24.62
C ALA A 71 -7.71 1.04 23.24
N SER A 72 -8.96 1.40 22.94
CA SER A 72 -9.31 2.05 21.67
C SER A 72 -8.62 3.40 21.50
N ASP A 73 -8.61 4.24 22.54
CA ASP A 73 -8.00 5.58 22.49
C ASP A 73 -6.47 5.49 22.32
N ASN A 74 -5.81 4.56 23.04
CA ASN A 74 -4.36 4.37 22.91
C ASN A 74 -3.98 3.81 21.53
N ALA A 75 -4.73 2.82 21.03
CA ALA A 75 -4.50 2.26 19.70
C ALA A 75 -4.69 3.34 18.61
N LEU A 76 -5.77 4.11 18.68
CA LEU A 76 -6.06 5.19 17.76
C LEU A 76 -4.96 6.27 17.81
N GLN A 77 -4.56 6.71 19.01
CA GLN A 77 -3.52 7.71 19.17
C GLN A 77 -2.19 7.26 18.55
N VAL A 78 -1.80 5.99 18.74
CA VAL A 78 -0.59 5.46 18.12
C VAL A 78 -0.74 5.38 16.60
N ALA A 79 -1.89 4.96 16.07
CA ALA A 79 -2.11 4.97 14.63
C ALA A 79 -1.98 6.38 14.03
N LEU A 80 -2.58 7.40 14.67
CA LEU A 80 -2.54 8.80 14.23
C LEU A 80 -1.14 9.44 14.33
N ASN A 81 -0.32 8.98 15.26
CA ASN A 81 1.06 9.44 15.42
C ASN A 81 2.03 8.78 14.42
N ASN A 82 1.55 7.86 13.60
CA ASN A 82 2.33 7.19 12.56
C ASN A 82 1.97 7.70 11.16
N SER A 83 2.74 7.26 10.16
CA SER A 83 2.54 7.62 8.76
C SER A 83 2.69 6.41 7.85
N ILE A 84 2.01 6.45 6.71
CA ILE A 84 2.05 5.44 5.66
C ILE A 84 2.67 6.09 4.43
N LEU A 85 3.86 5.64 4.04
CA LEU A 85 4.68 6.28 2.99
C LEU A 85 4.85 7.79 3.17
N GLY A 86 5.01 8.24 4.43
CA GLY A 86 5.17 9.65 4.78
C GLY A 86 3.88 10.47 4.77
N GLN A 87 2.72 9.87 4.49
CA GLN A 87 1.42 10.51 4.67
C GLN A 87 0.84 10.21 6.06
N PRO A 88 0.30 11.22 6.76
CA PRO A 88 -0.31 11.01 8.07
C PRO A 88 -1.56 10.12 7.96
N VAL A 89 -1.79 9.29 8.97
CA VAL A 89 -2.98 8.43 9.08
C VAL A 89 -4.15 9.26 9.59
N ALA A 90 -5.31 9.20 8.93
CA ALA A 90 -6.52 9.88 9.39
C ALA A 90 -7.36 8.98 10.30
N ALA A 91 -8.09 9.57 11.24
CA ALA A 91 -8.92 8.80 12.17
C ALA A 91 -10.01 7.96 11.48
N GLY A 92 -10.52 8.43 10.34
CA GLY A 92 -11.51 7.70 9.54
C GLY A 92 -10.96 6.45 8.85
N ASP A 93 -9.64 6.31 8.76
CA ASP A 93 -8.97 5.18 8.13
C ASP A 93 -8.59 4.09 9.14
N VAL A 94 -8.83 4.31 10.43
CA VAL A 94 -8.46 3.40 11.51
C VAL A 94 -9.73 2.82 12.14
N ASN A 95 -9.85 1.51 12.11
CA ASN A 95 -10.90 0.79 12.82
C ASN A 95 -10.27 -0.02 13.96
N VAL A 96 -10.72 0.23 15.19
CA VAL A 96 -10.22 -0.48 16.38
C VAL A 96 -11.36 -1.31 16.97
N ASN A 97 -11.14 -2.63 17.04
CA ASN A 97 -12.03 -3.56 17.70
C ASN A 97 -11.35 -4.15 18.94
N VAL A 98 -12.01 -4.02 20.09
CA VAL A 98 -11.49 -4.48 21.38
C VAL A 98 -12.42 -5.54 21.95
N ASP A 99 -11.90 -6.75 22.09
CA ASP A 99 -12.53 -7.85 22.80
C ASP A 99 -11.97 -7.88 24.23
N THR A 100 -12.76 -7.35 25.17
CA THR A 100 -12.36 -7.26 26.58
C THR A 100 -12.38 -8.61 27.29
N ALA A 101 -13.19 -9.57 26.84
CA ALA A 101 -13.26 -10.90 27.42
C ALA A 101 -11.99 -11.70 27.12
N ASN A 102 -11.50 -11.62 25.88
CA ASN A 102 -10.27 -12.27 25.44
C ASN A 102 -9.02 -11.38 25.54
N ARG A 103 -9.16 -10.14 26.02
CA ARG A 103 -8.09 -9.12 26.08
C ARG A 103 -7.35 -8.97 24.75
N ARG A 104 -8.12 -8.96 23.67
CA ARG A 104 -7.61 -8.90 22.30
C ARG A 104 -7.97 -7.57 21.67
N VAL A 105 -6.99 -6.94 21.04
CA VAL A 105 -7.18 -5.73 20.23
C VAL A 105 -6.90 -6.09 18.78
N THR A 106 -7.80 -5.71 17.89
CA THR A 106 -7.65 -5.84 16.43
C THR A 106 -7.77 -4.46 15.84
N VAL A 107 -6.77 -4.06 15.05
CA VAL A 107 -6.73 -2.75 14.40
C VAL A 107 -6.63 -2.98 12.90
N ASP A 108 -7.55 -2.38 12.16
CA ASP A 108 -7.50 -2.32 10.71
C ASP A 108 -7.13 -0.89 10.32
N VAL A 109 -6.13 -0.73 9.45
CA VAL A 109 -5.70 0.57 8.94
C VAL A 109 -5.81 0.56 7.43
N GLN A 110 -6.62 1.47 6.90
CA GLN A 110 -6.76 1.69 5.48
C GLN A 110 -5.83 2.83 5.02
N SER A 111 -5.42 2.79 3.77
CA SER A 111 -4.68 3.88 3.16
C SER A 111 -5.03 3.98 1.69
N THR A 112 -5.35 5.18 1.24
CA THR A 112 -5.60 5.45 -0.17
C THR A 112 -4.33 5.98 -0.80
N GLN A 113 -3.81 5.29 -1.82
CA GLN A 113 -2.57 5.65 -2.50
C GLN A 113 -2.84 6.05 -3.94
N ASN A 114 -2.14 7.07 -4.40
CA ASN A 114 -2.18 7.46 -5.80
C ASN A 114 -1.44 6.40 -6.63
N THR A 115 -2.03 6.03 -7.75
CA THR A 115 -1.29 5.30 -8.79
C THR A 115 -0.47 6.31 -9.60
N TYR A 116 0.57 5.86 -10.30
CA TYR A 116 1.38 6.71 -11.16
C TYR A 116 1.02 6.47 -12.63
N PHE A 117 1.12 5.22 -13.10
CA PHE A 117 0.90 4.91 -14.51
C PHE A 117 -0.53 4.46 -14.80
N ALA A 118 -1.18 3.75 -13.88
CA ALA A 118 -2.57 3.32 -14.00
C ALA A 118 -3.56 4.49 -14.10
N ARG A 119 -3.12 5.71 -13.75
CA ARG A 119 -3.86 6.95 -14.01
C ARG A 119 -4.19 7.15 -15.49
N ALA A 120 -3.29 6.73 -16.39
CA ALA A 120 -3.51 6.80 -17.83
C ALA A 120 -4.66 5.88 -18.28
N LEU A 121 -5.01 4.87 -17.47
CA LEU A 121 -6.11 3.94 -17.68
C LEU A 121 -7.37 4.32 -16.86
N GLY A 122 -7.38 5.50 -16.24
CA GLY A 122 -8.52 6.00 -15.44
C GLY A 122 -8.53 5.57 -13.97
N VAL A 123 -7.57 4.75 -13.53
CA VAL A 123 -7.45 4.34 -12.11
C VAL A 123 -6.57 5.36 -11.41
N GLN A 124 -7.17 6.31 -10.70
CA GLN A 124 -6.42 7.44 -10.09
C GLN A 124 -5.83 7.10 -8.72
N THR A 125 -6.53 6.25 -7.96
CA THR A 125 -6.15 5.84 -6.61
C THR A 125 -6.48 4.37 -6.40
N ALA A 126 -5.84 3.75 -5.41
CA ALA A 126 -6.17 2.42 -4.93
C ALA A 126 -6.12 2.40 -3.40
N ASN A 127 -7.06 1.67 -2.81
CA ASN A 127 -7.11 1.47 -1.37
C ASN A 127 -6.25 0.25 -1.01
N VAL A 128 -5.45 0.39 0.04
CA VAL A 128 -4.66 -0.70 0.62
C VAL A 128 -5.01 -0.83 2.10
N GLY A 129 -5.13 -2.08 2.55
CA GLY A 129 -5.46 -2.52 3.90
C GLY A 129 -5.01 -3.96 4.13
#